data_AF-A0A5K1H8M0-F1
#
_entry.id   AF-A0A5K1H8M0-F1
#
_cell.length_a   1.000
_cell.length_b   1.000
_cell.length_c   1.000
_cell.angle_alpha   90.00
_cell.angle_beta   90.00
_cell.angle_gamma   90.00
#
_symmetry.space_group_name_H-M   'P 1'
#
loop_
_entity.id
_entity.type
_entity.pdbx_description
1 polymer ?
#
loop_
_entity_poly.entity_id
_entity_poly.type
_entity_poly.pdbx_seq_one_letter_code
_entity_poly.pdbx_strand_id
1 'polypeptide(L)' 'SDNAREYMCRPVEEFLRQRGIVHETSCSYTPPQNGVAERKNRQLLNVTRALLFREIFLNTIGVM' A
#
# COMPACT_ATOMS: atom_id res chain seq x y z
N SER A 1 -6.00 -6.15 8.40
CA SER A 1 -6.32 -5.58 7.07
C SER A 1 -7.75 -5.11 7.07
N ASP A 2 -8.21 -4.45 6.01
CA ASP A 2 -9.64 -4.37 5.75
C ASP A 2 -10.21 -5.78 5.47
N ASN A 3 -11.54 -5.90 5.44
CA ASN A 3 -12.23 -7.14 5.07
C ASN A 3 -12.29 -7.32 3.54
N ALA A 4 -11.35 -6.75 2.77
CA ALA A 4 -11.36 -6.93 1.33
C ALA A 4 -11.14 -8.41 0.98
N ARG A 5 -11.82 -8.86 -0.06
CA ARG A 5 -11.89 -10.27 -0.45
C ARG A 5 -10.51 -10.89 -0.75
N GLU A 6 -9.56 -10.06 -1.19
CA GLU A 6 -8.18 -10.46 -1.45
C GLU A 6 -7.43 -10.87 -0.17
N TYR A 7 -7.70 -10.24 0.98
CA TYR A 7 -7.08 -10.60 2.25
C TYR A 7 -7.80 -11.75 2.97
N MET A 8 -9.06 -11.99 2.62
CA MET A 8 -9.88 -13.05 3.23
C MET A 8 -9.82 -14.39 2.46
N CYS A 9 -8.92 -14.53 1.49
CA CYS A 9 -8.82 -15.75 0.69
C CYS A 9 -7.93 -16.80 1.38
N ARG A 10 -8.29 -18.07 1.22
CA ARG A 10 -7.59 -19.22 1.85
C ARG A 10 -6.06 -19.21 1.64
N PRO A 11 -5.51 -18.90 0.43
CA PRO A 11 -4.07 -18.87 0.25
C PRO A 11 -3.35 -17.86 1.16
N VAL A 12 -3.97 -16.70 1.39
CA VAL A 12 -3.39 -15.65 2.24
C VAL A 12 -3.46 -16.06 3.71
N GLU A 13 -4.60 -16.58 4.15
CA GLU A 13 -4.77 -17.08 5.52
C GLU A 13 -3.77 -18.20 5.84
N GLU A 14 -3.62 -19.16 4.91
CA GLU A 14 -2.70 -20.28 5.08
C GLU A 14 -1.24 -19.83 5.12
N PHE A 15 -0.85 -18.88 4.24
CA PHE A 15 0.48 -18.29 4.25
C PHE A 15 0.78 -17.59 5.59
N LEU A 16 -0.15 -16.77 6.09
CA LEU A 16 0.01 -16.05 7.35
C LEU A 16 0.13 -17.02 8.53
N ARG A 17 -0.72 -18.05 8.56
CA ARG A 17 -0.69 -19.10 9.60
C ARG A 17 0.62 -19.89 9.58
N GLN A 18 1.11 -20.29 8.40
CA GLN A 18 2.39 -20.99 8.26
C GLN A 18 3.57 -20.15 8.77
N ARG A 19 3.47 -18.82 8.70
CA ARG A 19 4.48 -17.88 9.20
C ARG A 19 4.29 -17.49 10.66
N GLY A 20 3.27 -18.01 11.34
CA GLY A 20 2.94 -17.64 12.72
C GLY A 20 2.44 -16.20 12.86
N ILE A 21 1.94 -15.60 11.77
CA ILE A 21 1.43 -14.23 11.74
C ILE A 21 -0.06 -14.27 12.03
N VAL A 22 -0.48 -13.55 13.09
CA VAL A 22 -1.90 -13.37 13.41
C VAL A 22 -2.49 -12.34 12.43
N HIS A 23 -3.48 -12.78 11.66
CA HIS A 23 -4.19 -11.91 10.72
C HIS A 23 -5.43 -11.32 11.39
N GLU A 24 -5.33 -10.08 11.85
CA GLU A 24 -6.48 -9.34 12.35
C GLU A 24 -7.15 -8.54 11.22
N THR A 25 -8.47 -8.56 11.18
CA THR A 25 -9.25 -7.77 10.25
C THR A 25 -10.01 -6.68 10.99
N SER A 26 -10.00 -5.48 10.42
CA SER A 26 -10.69 -4.34 10.98
C SER A 26 -12.18 -4.44 10.64
N CYS A 27 -13.07 -4.00 11.53
CA CYS A 27 -14.50 -4.00 11.24
C CYS A 27 -14.79 -3.13 10.00
N SER A 28 -15.82 -3.48 9.23
CA SER A 28 -16.25 -2.62 8.11
C SER A 28 -16.54 -1.23 8.67
N TYR A 29 -15.98 -0.18 8.06
CA TYR A 29 -16.05 1.20 8.57
C TYR A 29 -15.33 1.46 9.91
N THR A 30 -14.15 0.87 10.15
CA THR A 30 -13.17 1.42 11.12
C THR A 30 -12.15 2.33 10.43
N PRO A 31 -12.49 3.61 10.17
CA PRO A 31 -11.65 4.55 9.42
C PRO A 31 -10.30 4.93 10.05
N PRO A 32 -10.06 4.90 11.39
CA PRO A 32 -8.79 5.42 11.92
C PRO A 32 -7.58 4.56 11.54
N GLN A 33 -7.72 3.24 11.60
CA GLN A 33 -6.63 2.28 11.33
C GLN A 33 -6.28 2.24 9.85
N ASN A 34 -7.30 2.10 8.99
CA ASN A 34 -7.11 2.15 7.54
C ASN A 34 -6.65 3.55 7.08
N GLY A 35 -7.10 4.61 7.74
CA GLY A 35 -6.68 5.97 7.45
C GLY A 35 -5.18 6.22 7.64
N VAL A 36 -4.49 5.50 8.55
CA VAL A 36 -3.02 5.58 8.67
C VAL A 36 -2.35 4.95 7.45
N ALA A 37 -2.77 3.75 7.06
CA ALA A 37 -2.25 3.05 5.88
C ALA A 37 -2.50 3.84 4.59
N GLU A 38 -3.72 4.37 4.42
CA GLU A 38 -4.09 5.21 3.29
C GLU A 38 -3.22 6.48 3.19
N ARG A 39 -2.97 7.16 4.33
CA ARG A 39 -2.07 8.33 4.35
C ARG A 39 -0.66 7.98 3.88
N LYS A 40 -0.13 6.84 4.32
CA LYS A 40 1.21 6.36 3.89
C LYS A 40 1.22 5.99 2.41
N ASN A 41 0.18 5.32 1.90
CA ASN A 41 0.06 5.00 0.48
C ASN A 41 0.01 6.28 -0.38
N ARG A 42 -0.74 7.30 0.05
CA ARG A 42 -0.75 8.61 -0.64
C ARG A 42 0.62 9.28 -0.63
N GLN A 43 1.33 9.24 0.49
CA GLN A 43 2.68 9.78 0.59
C GLN A 43 3.63 9.07 -0.39
N LEU A 44 3.63 7.74 -0.43
CA LEU A 44 4.45 6.97 -1.36
C LEU A 44 4.13 7.31 -2.81
N LEU A 45 2.85 7.35 -3.19
CA LEU A 45 2.44 7.74 -4.54
C LEU A 45 2.94 9.15 -4.91
N ASN A 46 2.88 10.11 -3.98
CA ASN A 46 3.37 11.46 -4.22
C ASN A 46 4.89 11.49 -4.39
N VAL A 47 5.63 10.75 -3.57
CA VAL A 47 7.10 10.62 -3.72
C VAL A 47 7.43 9.98 -5.07
N THR A 48 6.78 8.88 -5.44
CA THR A 48 7.00 8.22 -6.74
C THR A 48 6.68 9.17 -7.90
N ARG A 49 5.59 9.94 -7.82
CA ARG A 49 5.26 10.96 -8.84
C ARG A 49 6.30 12.07 -8.90
N ALA A 50 6.81 12.53 -7.77
CA ALA A 50 7.86 13.55 -7.74
C ALA A 50 9.18 13.03 -8.33
N LEU A 51 9.54 11.77 -8.05
CA LEU A 51 10.69 11.10 -8.63
C LEU A 51 10.52 10.92 -10.14
N LEU A 52 9.39 10.39 -10.60
CA LEU A 52 9.09 10.26 -12.03
C LEU A 52 9.08 11.61 -12.74
N PHE A 53 8.49 12.63 -12.12
CA PHE A 53 8.53 13.99 -12.65
C PHE A 53 9.96 14.50 -12.74
N ARG A 54 10.80 14.29 -11.72
CA ARG A 54 12.22 14.66 -11.76
C ARG A 54 12.99 13.91 -12.84
N GLU A 55 12.82 12.60 -12.97
CA GLU A 55 13.49 11.80 -14.00
C GLU A 55 13.04 12.23 -15.40
N ILE A 56 11.74 12.42 -15.64
CA ILE A 56 11.22 12.87 -16.93
C ILE A 56 11.65 14.31 -17.23
N PHE A 57 11.58 15.21 -16.25
CA PHE A 57 11.99 16.61 -16.39
C PHE A 57 13.50 16.74 -16.68
N LEU A 58 14.35 15.99 -15.97
CA LEU A 58 15.79 15.94 -16.22
C LEU A 58 16.11 15.33 -17.61
N ASN A 59 15.37 14.29 -18.02
CA ASN A 59 15.53 13.69 -19.35
C ASN A 59 15.02 14.57 -20.50
N THR A 60 14.06 15.48 -20.23
CA THR A 60 13.44 16.33 -21.27
C THR A 60 14.17 17.66 -21.45
N ILE A 61 14.89 18.16 -20.42
CA ILE A 61 15.49 19.52 -20.43
C ILE A 61 17.01 19.48 -20.67
N GLY A 62 17.63 18.30 -20.61
CA GLY A 62 18.98 18.11 -21.13
C GLY A 62 19.90 17.38 -20.18
N VAL A 63 20.13 16.12 -20.51
CA VAL A 63 21.50 15.74 -20.85
C VAL A 63 21.69 16.12 -22.33
N MET A 64 22.08 17.38 -22.56
CA MET A 64 23.00 17.71 -23.66
C MET A 64 24.41 17.67 -23.08
#